data_AF-A0A843DND0-F1
#
_entry.id   AF-A0A843DND0-F1
#
_cell.length_a   1.000
_cell.length_b   1.000
_cell.length_c   1.000
_cell.angle_alpha   90.00
_cell.angle_beta   90.00
_cell.angle_gamma   90.00
#
_symmetry.space_group_name_H-M   'P 1'
#
loop_
_entity.id
_entity.type
_entity.pdbx_description
1 polymer ?
#
loop_
_entity_poly.entity_id
_entity_poly.type
_entity_poly.pdbx_seq_one_letter_code
_entity_poly.pdbx_strand_id
1 'polypeptide(L)'
;VEERAPFATSSVTIPKRVYDTVGGFDITHSYNEDTELFGKIALQYPVVIDTRIRVYYHTEDLSSLSKHPPRNYTHPFLEVIANISESNCTINYSSLQLYADSIKLESAMLNLWNGDDAMYCYHMKTLHVHKNHRKKIILLKLYHVIPVVIRSNKRFKDLVYSLRQIMR
;
A
#
# COMPACT_ATOMS: atom_id res chain seq x y z
N VAL A 1 7.14 -5.45 -12.44
CA VAL A 1 7.42 -4.85 -11.12
C VAL A 1 6.11 -4.31 -10.58
N GLU A 2 5.53 -5.01 -9.61
CA GLU A 2 4.28 -4.65 -8.94
C GLU A 2 4.63 -3.93 -7.63
N GLU A 3 5.29 -2.77 -7.71
CA GLU A 3 5.73 -2.08 -6.50
C GLU A 3 4.68 -1.09 -6.02
N ARG A 4 3.88 -1.55 -5.04
CA ARG A 4 3.10 -0.71 -4.11
C ARG A 4 4.00 -0.18 -2.99
N ALA A 5 4.99 -0.98 -2.60
CA ALA A 5 6.08 -0.64 -1.69
C ALA A 5 7.29 -0.10 -2.47
N PRO A 6 8.09 0.84 -1.91
CA PRO A 6 9.32 1.31 -2.56
C PRO A 6 10.42 0.24 -2.64
N PHE A 7 10.29 -0.88 -1.90
CA PHE A 7 11.24 -1.98 -1.87
C PHE A 7 10.51 -3.31 -1.72
N ALA A 8 10.99 -4.36 -2.41
CA ALA A 8 10.53 -5.73 -2.17
C ALA A 8 11.24 -6.33 -0.96
N THR A 9 10.56 -7.20 -0.19
CA THR A 9 11.16 -7.90 0.96
C THR A 9 12.49 -8.57 0.63
N SER A 10 12.58 -9.21 -0.53
CA SER A 10 13.79 -9.89 -0.99
C SER A 10 14.97 -8.97 -1.30
N SER A 11 14.76 -7.65 -1.38
CA SER A 11 15.78 -6.64 -1.70
C SER A 11 16.30 -5.86 -0.49
N VAL A 12 15.85 -6.18 0.72
CA VAL A 12 16.19 -5.45 1.95
C VAL A 12 17.15 -6.29 2.82
N THR A 13 18.14 -5.64 3.42
CA THR A 13 19.00 -6.23 4.45
C THR A 13 18.85 -5.46 5.76
N ILE A 14 18.50 -6.16 6.83
CA ILE A 14 18.24 -5.56 8.15
C ILE A 14 19.21 -6.18 9.16
N PRO A 15 20.00 -5.38 9.90
CA PRO A 15 20.78 -5.92 11.00
C PRO A 15 19.88 -6.60 12.03
N LYS A 16 20.23 -7.81 12.50
CA LYS A 16 19.42 -8.57 13.46
C LYS A 16 18.98 -7.72 14.66
N ARG A 17 19.91 -6.95 15.25
CA ARG A 17 19.60 -6.06 16.38
C ARG A 17 18.46 -5.07 16.08
N VAL A 18 18.40 -4.53 14.85
CA VAL A 18 17.37 -3.58 14.43
C VAL A 18 16.05 -4.31 14.28
N TYR A 19 16.06 -5.46 13.59
CA TYR A 19 14.89 -6.32 13.42
C TYR A 19 14.26 -6.70 14.77
N ASP A 20 15.08 -7.16 15.71
CA ASP A 20 14.64 -7.55 17.06
C ASP A 20 14.11 -6.33 17.84
N THR A 21 14.75 -5.16 17.71
CA THR A 21 14.35 -3.92 18.43
C THR A 21 12.99 -3.39 17.97
N VAL A 22 12.68 -3.46 16.67
CA VAL A 22 11.40 -2.98 16.12
C VAL A 22 10.27 -4.02 16.23
N GLY A 23 10.57 -5.23 16.73
CA GLY A 23 9.59 -6.30 16.96
C GLY A 23 9.37 -7.28 15.81
N GLY A 24 10.15 -7.18 14.72
CA GLY A 24 10.01 -8.06 13.56
C GLY A 24 8.68 -7.93 12.81
N PHE A 25 8.34 -8.96 12.03
CA PHE A 25 7.06 -9.03 11.32
C PHE A 25 5.90 -9.28 12.29
N ASP A 26 4.82 -8.54 12.13
CA ASP A 26 3.57 -8.79 12.84
C ASP A 26 2.81 -9.93 12.16
N ILE A 27 2.74 -11.08 12.83
CA ILE A 27 2.09 -12.30 12.32
C ILE A 27 0.56 -12.20 12.28
N THR A 28 -0.02 -11.13 12.83
CA THR A 28 -1.47 -10.88 12.73
C THR A 28 -1.86 -10.28 11.38
N HIS A 29 -0.90 -9.72 10.64
CA HIS A 29 -1.08 -9.19 9.30
C HIS A 29 -0.78 -10.26 8.25
N SER A 30 -1.72 -10.46 7.31
CA SER A 30 -1.57 -11.40 6.19
C SER A 30 -1.22 -10.72 4.87
N TYR A 31 -0.98 -9.40 4.89
CA TYR A 31 -0.72 -8.59 3.72
C TYR A 31 -0.03 -7.28 4.12
N ASN A 32 1.07 -6.93 3.41
CA ASN A 32 1.84 -5.70 3.63
C ASN A 32 2.41 -5.58 5.06
N GLU A 33 2.68 -6.72 5.71
CA GLU A 33 3.44 -6.81 6.95
C GLU A 33 4.90 -6.34 6.78
N ASP A 34 5.43 -6.49 5.57
CA ASP A 34 6.76 -6.05 5.21
C ASP A 34 6.90 -4.54 5.13
N THR A 35 5.95 -3.87 4.48
CA THR A 35 5.93 -2.40 4.42
C THR A 35 5.70 -1.78 5.79
N GLU A 36 4.93 -2.41 6.67
CA GLU A 36 4.81 -2.00 8.07
C GLU A 36 6.16 -2.08 8.79
N LEU A 37 6.85 -3.22 8.71
CA LEU A 37 8.18 -3.41 9.31
C LEU A 37 9.18 -2.38 8.76
N PHE A 38 9.25 -2.21 7.44
CA PHE A 38 10.18 -1.26 6.81
C PHE A 38 9.84 0.18 7.19
N GLY A 39 8.54 0.51 7.29
CA GLY A 39 8.08 1.80 7.77
C GLY A 39 8.52 2.07 9.21
N LYS A 40 8.33 1.12 10.13
CA LYS A 40 8.82 1.22 11.53
C LYS A 40 10.32 1.46 11.60
N ILE A 41 11.09 0.75 10.77
CA ILE A 41 12.55 0.93 10.69
C ILE A 41 12.90 2.32 10.15
N ALA A 42 12.27 2.76 9.05
CA ALA A 42 12.54 4.05 8.43
C ALA A 42 12.20 5.25 9.32
N LEU A 43 11.29 5.08 10.28
CA LEU A 43 10.96 6.08 11.29
C LEU A 43 12.00 6.19 12.42
N GLN A 44 12.85 5.18 12.61
CA GLN A 44 13.77 5.12 13.77
C GLN A 44 15.23 5.13 13.36
N TYR A 45 15.56 4.70 12.14
CA TYR A 45 16.92 4.47 11.70
C TYR A 45 17.18 5.11 10.33
N PRO A 46 18.41 5.57 10.07
CA PRO A 46 18.81 5.97 8.74
C PRO A 46 18.77 4.77 7.79
N VAL A 47 18.23 4.98 6.60
CA VAL A 47 18.13 3.97 5.54
C VAL A 47 19.07 4.34 4.40
N VAL A 48 19.85 3.36 3.95
CA VAL A 48 20.72 3.50 2.77
C VAL A 48 20.06 2.77 1.60
N ILE A 49 20.00 3.44 0.43
CA ILE A 49 19.40 2.89 -0.79
C ILE A 49 20.51 2.58 -1.80
N ASP A 50 20.52 1.36 -2.33
CA ASP A 50 21.32 0.96 -3.48
C ASP A 50 20.41 0.78 -4.70
N THR A 51 20.67 1.52 -5.77
CA THR A 51 19.85 1.51 -6.98
C THR A 51 20.23 0.40 -7.96
N ARG A 52 21.24 -0.41 -7.65
CA ARG A 52 21.63 -1.56 -8.47
C ARG A 52 20.59 -2.66 -8.37
N ILE A 53 20.28 -3.28 -9.50
CA ILE A 53 19.41 -4.46 -9.54
C ILE A 53 20.15 -5.63 -8.86
N ARG A 54 19.57 -6.15 -7.77
CA ARG A 54 20.12 -7.27 -7.00
C ARG A 54 19.18 -8.47 -6.90
N VAL A 55 17.93 -8.30 -7.31
CA VAL A 55 16.87 -9.28 -7.13
C VAL A 55 15.99 -9.31 -8.38
N TYR A 56 15.58 -10.51 -8.78
CA TYR A 56 14.58 -10.74 -9.81
C TYR A 56 13.38 -11.45 -9.18
N TYR A 57 12.17 -10.98 -9.50
CA TYR A 57 10.94 -11.56 -8.97
C TYR A 57 10.09 -12.13 -10.11
N HIS A 58 9.72 -13.40 -10.02
CA HIS A 58 8.83 -14.04 -10.98
C HIS A 58 7.37 -13.80 -10.57
N THR A 59 6.63 -13.03 -11.37
CA THR A 59 5.24 -12.60 -11.04
C THR A 59 4.16 -13.41 -11.77
N GLU A 60 4.58 -14.39 -12.57
CA GLU A 60 3.73 -15.16 -13.47
C GLU A 60 2.81 -16.13 -12.73
N ASP A 61 3.15 -16.51 -11.49
CA ASP A 61 2.36 -17.44 -10.70
C ASP A 61 0.99 -16.87 -10.31
N LEU A 62 -0.07 -17.41 -10.93
CA LEU A 62 -1.46 -17.01 -10.68
C LEU A 62 -1.95 -17.39 -9.28
N SER A 63 -1.29 -18.33 -8.60
CA SER A 63 -1.64 -18.78 -7.25
C SER A 63 -1.00 -17.93 -6.13
N SER A 64 -0.24 -16.89 -6.47
CA SER A 64 0.38 -16.00 -5.49
C SER A 64 -0.66 -15.31 -4.60
N LEU A 65 -0.49 -15.45 -3.28
CA LEU A 65 -1.31 -14.77 -2.26
C LEU A 65 -1.31 -13.25 -2.43
N SER A 66 -0.24 -12.67 -3.00
CA SER A 66 -0.15 -11.23 -3.28
C SER A 66 -1.26 -10.73 -4.22
N LYS A 67 -1.82 -11.63 -5.06
CA LYS A 67 -2.93 -11.34 -5.99
C LYS A 67 -4.30 -11.40 -5.33
N HIS A 68 -4.38 -11.84 -4.07
CA HIS A 68 -5.61 -12.03 -3.32
C HIS A 68 -5.59 -11.22 -2.01
N PRO A 69 -5.64 -9.87 -2.10
CA PRO A 69 -5.66 -9.02 -0.92
C PRO A 69 -6.92 -9.30 -0.06
N PRO A 70 -6.82 -9.18 1.28
CA PRO A 70 -7.93 -9.50 2.16
C PRO A 70 -9.13 -8.57 1.95
N ARG A 71 -10.31 -9.03 2.36
CA ARG A 71 -11.51 -8.16 2.43
C ARG A 71 -11.36 -7.18 3.60
N ASN A 72 -12.05 -6.05 3.51
CA ASN A 72 -12.04 -5.00 4.51
C ASN A 72 -10.62 -4.49 4.84
N TYR A 73 -9.78 -4.40 3.82
CA TYR A 73 -8.35 -4.16 4.00
C TYR A 73 -8.06 -2.72 4.46
N THR A 74 -7.25 -2.61 5.50
CA THR A 74 -6.58 -1.37 5.90
C THR A 74 -5.10 -1.68 5.97
N HIS A 75 -4.28 -0.84 5.36
CA HIS A 75 -2.84 -1.06 5.39
C HIS A 75 -2.30 -0.94 6.82
N PRO A 76 -1.56 -1.94 7.33
CA PRO A 76 -1.17 -2.03 8.75
C PRO A 76 -0.33 -0.83 9.21
N PHE A 77 0.55 -0.32 8.34
CA PHE A 77 1.36 0.86 8.67
C PHE A 77 0.55 2.14 8.97
N LEU A 78 -0.72 2.25 8.57
CA LEU A 78 -1.55 3.40 8.94
C LEU A 78 -1.77 3.51 10.45
N GLU A 79 -1.83 2.39 11.16
CA GLU A 79 -1.97 2.38 12.63
C GLU A 79 -0.70 2.91 13.30
N VAL A 80 0.47 2.56 12.75
CA VAL A 80 1.76 3.10 13.21
C VAL A 80 1.80 4.62 13.00
N ILE A 81 1.43 5.10 11.82
CA ILE A 81 1.42 6.54 11.50
C ILE A 81 0.43 7.31 12.39
N ALA A 82 -0.74 6.73 12.70
CA ALA A 82 -1.74 7.38 13.54
C ALA A 82 -1.23 7.70 14.96
N ASN A 83 -0.23 6.96 15.45
CA ASN A 83 0.40 7.17 16.75
C ASN A 83 1.58 8.17 16.72
N ILE A 84 1.88 8.78 15.57
CA ILE A 84 2.98 9.72 15.37
C ILE A 84 2.43 11.15 15.28
N SER A 85 2.90 12.02 16.17
CA SER A 85 2.65 13.45 16.15
C SER A 85 3.77 14.19 15.43
N GLU A 86 3.51 15.43 15.01
CA GLU A 86 4.55 16.27 14.40
C GLU A 86 5.75 16.47 15.35
N SER A 87 5.49 16.59 16.66
CA SER A 87 6.52 16.80 17.69
C SER A 87 7.40 15.58 17.97
N ASN A 88 6.94 14.36 17.67
CA ASN A 88 7.69 13.12 17.92
C ASN A 88 8.22 12.48 16.62
N CYS A 89 7.98 13.12 15.47
CA CYS A 89 8.38 12.63 14.16
C CYS A 89 9.85 12.98 13.88
N THR A 90 10.68 11.97 13.70
CA THR A 90 12.12 12.10 13.37
C THR A 90 12.36 12.46 11.90
N ILE A 91 11.38 12.20 11.05
CA ILE A 91 11.39 12.51 9.62
C ILE A 91 10.49 13.71 9.32
N ASN A 92 10.50 14.19 8.08
CA ASN A 92 9.60 15.26 7.67
C ASN A 92 8.12 14.80 7.81
N TYR A 93 7.39 15.42 8.74
CA TYR A 93 6.01 15.04 9.05
C TYR A 93 5.07 15.22 7.85
N SER A 94 5.24 16.27 7.05
CA SER A 94 4.42 16.49 5.85
C SER A 94 4.65 15.41 4.78
N SER A 95 5.88 14.92 4.63
CA SER A 95 6.20 13.79 3.76
C SER A 95 5.58 12.49 4.27
N LEU A 96 5.58 12.27 5.59
CA LEU A 96 4.93 11.11 6.21
C LEU A 96 3.41 11.14 5.98
N GLN A 97 2.77 12.30 6.12
CA GLN A 97 1.34 12.46 5.81
C GLN A 97 1.04 12.22 4.34
N LEU A 98 1.88 12.73 3.43
CA LEU A 98 1.75 12.46 2.00
C LEU A 98 1.86 10.95 1.68
N TYR A 99 2.76 10.25 2.37
CA TYR A 99 2.88 8.79 2.23
C TYR A 99 1.66 8.06 2.80
N ALA A 100 1.15 8.49 3.96
CA ALA A 100 -0.07 7.96 4.55
C ALA A 100 -1.28 8.08 3.60
N ASP A 101 -1.42 9.23 2.92
CA ASP A 101 -2.47 9.43 1.91
C ASP A 101 -2.30 8.50 0.70
N SER A 102 -1.06 8.26 0.26
CA SER A 102 -0.79 7.27 -0.79
C SER A 102 -1.24 5.86 -0.39
N ILE A 103 -0.97 5.47 0.86
CA ILE A 103 -1.37 4.17 1.41
C ILE A 103 -2.90 4.07 1.58
N LYS A 104 -3.57 5.16 2.01
CA LYS A 104 -5.04 5.21 2.08
C LYS A 104 -5.68 5.02 0.71
N LEU A 105 -5.11 5.64 -0.34
CA LEU A 105 -5.59 5.46 -1.71
C LEU A 105 -5.42 4.03 -2.21
N GLU A 106 -4.31 3.38 -1.86
CA GLU A 106 -4.11 1.98 -2.17
C GLU A 106 -5.15 1.10 -1.45
N SER A 107 -5.38 1.34 -0.16
CA SER A 107 -6.38 0.64 0.62
C SER A 107 -7.78 0.84 0.04
N ALA A 108 -8.14 2.07 -0.33
CA ALA A 108 -9.41 2.39 -0.99
C ALA A 108 -9.58 1.62 -2.31
N MET A 109 -8.55 1.61 -3.15
CA MET A 109 -8.53 0.91 -4.42
C MET A 109 -8.72 -0.60 -4.26
N LEU A 110 -8.00 -1.21 -3.30
CA LEU A 110 -8.09 -2.63 -3.00
C LEU A 110 -9.50 -3.04 -2.56
N ASN A 111 -10.10 -2.29 -1.64
CA ASN A 111 -11.46 -2.54 -1.18
C ASN A 111 -12.48 -2.39 -2.32
N LEU A 112 -12.34 -1.34 -3.13
CA LEU A 112 -13.22 -1.10 -4.27
C LEU A 112 -13.21 -2.25 -5.31
N TRP A 113 -12.05 -2.88 -5.51
CA TRP A 113 -11.91 -4.06 -6.39
C TRP A 113 -12.42 -5.35 -5.76
N ASN A 114 -12.30 -5.46 -4.44
CA ASN A 114 -12.89 -6.55 -3.67
C ASN A 114 -14.41 -6.41 -3.51
N GLY A 115 -14.99 -5.29 -3.97
CA GLY A 115 -16.43 -5.00 -3.90
C GLY A 115 -16.88 -4.45 -2.54
N ASP A 116 -15.94 -4.05 -1.69
CA ASP A 116 -16.21 -3.41 -0.40
C ASP A 116 -16.26 -1.89 -0.56
N ASP A 117 -17.42 -1.42 -1.00
CA ASP A 117 -17.69 -0.01 -1.22
C ASP A 117 -17.71 0.79 0.11
N ALA A 118 -18.00 0.14 1.24
CA ALA A 118 -18.01 0.77 2.55
C ALA A 118 -16.60 1.16 3.00
N MET A 119 -15.65 0.22 2.91
CA MET A 119 -14.25 0.50 3.24
C MET A 119 -13.58 1.41 2.21
N TYR A 120 -13.94 1.31 0.93
CA TYR A 120 -13.56 2.32 -0.06
C TYR A 120 -13.98 3.72 0.40
N CYS A 121 -15.26 3.91 0.74
CA CYS A 121 -15.78 5.20 1.20
C CYS A 121 -15.08 5.68 2.48
N TYR A 122 -14.79 4.79 3.42
CA TYR A 122 -14.06 5.10 4.65
C TYR A 122 -12.68 5.69 4.36
N HIS A 123 -11.88 5.00 3.55
CA HIS A 123 -10.53 5.46 3.19
C HIS A 123 -10.55 6.75 2.38
N MET A 124 -11.53 6.91 1.48
CA MET A 124 -11.69 8.14 0.70
C MET A 124 -12.11 9.36 1.54
N LYS A 125 -12.86 9.15 2.63
CA LYS A 125 -13.28 10.23 3.55
C LYS A 125 -12.15 10.69 4.47
N THR A 126 -11.27 9.78 4.87
CA THR A 126 -10.14 10.06 5.78
C THR A 126 -8.88 10.56 5.05
N LEU A 127 -8.93 10.65 3.72
CA LEU A 127 -7.85 11.09 2.87
C LEU A 127 -7.68 12.61 2.90
N HIS A 128 -6.46 13.11 3.06
CA HIS A 128 -6.16 14.51 2.79
C HIS A 128 -5.83 14.69 1.30
N VAL A 129 -6.52 15.61 0.63
CA VAL A 129 -6.39 15.74 -0.82
C VAL A 129 -5.12 16.49 -1.18
N HIS A 130 -4.02 15.76 -1.37
CA HIS A 130 -2.81 16.32 -1.96
C HIS A 130 -2.91 16.39 -3.49
N LYS A 131 -2.32 17.44 -4.10
CA LYS A 131 -2.37 17.65 -5.57
C LYS A 131 -1.84 16.46 -6.38
N ASN A 132 -0.83 15.77 -5.85
CA ASN A 132 -0.19 14.62 -6.49
C ASN A 132 -1.12 13.39 -6.60
N HIS A 133 -2.23 13.38 -5.85
CA HIS A 133 -3.18 12.27 -5.84
C HIS A 133 -4.44 12.50 -6.67
N ARG A 134 -4.63 13.70 -7.23
CA ARG A 134 -5.88 14.09 -7.93
C ARG A 134 -6.25 13.12 -9.06
N LYS A 135 -5.30 12.71 -9.89
CA LYS A 135 -5.55 11.77 -10.99
C LYS A 135 -6.07 10.42 -10.47
N LYS A 136 -5.39 9.85 -9.45
CA LYS A 136 -5.80 8.58 -8.82
C LYS A 136 -7.19 8.69 -8.20
N ILE A 137 -7.46 9.78 -7.48
CA ILE A 137 -8.77 10.06 -6.86
C ILE A 137 -9.88 10.11 -7.92
N ILE A 138 -9.67 10.83 -9.03
CA ILE A 138 -10.66 10.94 -10.11
C ILE A 138 -10.93 9.56 -10.72
N LEU A 139 -9.89 8.80 -11.02
CA LEU A 139 -10.03 7.46 -11.62
C LEU A 139 -10.77 6.50 -10.69
N LEU A 140 -10.46 6.51 -9.39
CA LEU A 140 -11.18 5.70 -8.41
C LEU A 140 -12.65 6.09 -8.28
N LYS A 141 -12.96 7.40 -8.28
CA LYS A 141 -14.35 7.88 -8.25
C LYS A 141 -15.12 7.46 -9.49
N LEU A 142 -14.52 7.60 -10.68
CA LEU A 142 -15.13 7.15 -11.93
C LEU A 142 -15.39 5.64 -11.92
N TYR A 143 -14.44 4.86 -11.42
CA TYR A 143 -14.61 3.41 -11.28
C TYR A 143 -15.72 3.05 -10.29
N HIS A 144 -15.84 3.77 -9.18
CA HIS A 144 -16.87 3.52 -8.17
C HIS A 144 -18.30 3.72 -8.68
N VAL A 145 -18.51 4.68 -9.60
CA VAL A 145 -19.82 4.93 -10.22
C VAL A 145 -20.27 3.77 -11.12
N ILE A 146 -19.35 2.93 -11.57
CA ILE A 146 -19.68 1.74 -12.36
C ILE A 146 -20.44 0.75 -11.47
N PRO A 147 -21.62 0.26 -11.86
CA PRO A 147 -22.39 -0.70 -11.07
C PRO A 147 -21.57 -1.91 -10.63
N VAL A 148 -21.75 -2.35 -9.39
CA VAL A 148 -21.03 -3.51 -8.81
C VAL A 148 -21.16 -4.75 -9.68
N VAL A 149 -22.32 -4.97 -10.33
CA VAL A 149 -22.55 -6.10 -11.25
C VAL A 149 -21.56 -6.08 -12.43
N ILE A 150 -21.27 -4.91 -12.97
CA ILE A 150 -20.30 -4.72 -14.05
C ILE A 150 -18.87 -4.86 -13.50
N ARG A 151 -18.58 -4.25 -12.35
CA ARG A 151 -17.26 -4.36 -11.67
C ARG A 151 -16.91 -5.80 -11.27
N SER A 152 -17.92 -6.60 -10.95
CA SER A 152 -17.77 -8.01 -10.54
C SER A 152 -17.57 -8.94 -11.74
N ASN A 153 -17.81 -8.47 -12.97
CA ASN A 153 -17.58 -9.25 -14.17
C ASN A 153 -16.08 -9.52 -14.36
N LYS A 154 -15.69 -10.79 -14.48
CA LYS A 154 -14.29 -11.21 -14.66
C LYS A 154 -13.60 -10.50 -15.83
N ARG A 155 -14.25 -10.38 -16.99
CA ARG A 155 -13.67 -9.71 -18.17
C ARG A 155 -13.44 -8.22 -17.92
N PHE A 156 -14.33 -7.59 -17.17
CA PHE A 156 -14.18 -6.18 -16.79
C PHE A 156 -13.06 -6.01 -15.78
N LYS A 157 -12.92 -6.92 -14.80
CA LYS A 157 -11.76 -6.96 -13.89
C LYS A 157 -10.46 -7.15 -14.64
N ASP A 158 -10.40 -8.08 -15.59
CA ASP A 158 -9.20 -8.34 -16.41
C ASP A 158 -8.82 -7.11 -17.26
N LEU A 159 -9.81 -6.44 -17.86
CA LEU A 159 -9.61 -5.17 -18.59
C LEU A 159 -9.09 -4.06 -17.67
N VAL A 160 -9.65 -3.92 -16.48
CA VAL A 160 -9.21 -2.89 -15.52
C VAL A 160 -7.81 -3.23 -14.99
N TYR A 161 -7.49 -4.51 -14.82
CA TYR A 161 -6.17 -4.98 -14.40
C TYR A 161 -5.11 -4.72 -15.47
N SER A 162 -5.46 -4.82 -16.76
CA SER A 162 -4.54 -4.45 -17.85
C SER A 162 -4.37 -2.93 -17.94
N LEU A 163 -5.44 -2.15 -17.75
CA LEU A 163 -5.37 -0.68 -17.65
C LEU A 163 -4.59 -0.19 -16.41
N ARG A 164 -4.55 -0.98 -15.33
CA ARG A 164 -3.74 -0.70 -14.12
C ARG A 164 -2.26 -0.54 -14.44
N GLN A 165 -1.75 -1.22 -15.46
CA GLN A 165 -0.36 -1.05 -15.91
C GLN A 165 -0.11 0.32 -16.56
N ILE A 166 -1.16 0.96 -17.10
CA ILE A 166 -1.11 2.28 -17.76
C ILE A 166 -1.25 3.42 -16.75
N MET A 167 -1.90 3.18 -15.61
CA MET A 167 -2.01 4.14 -14.50
C MET A 167 -0.76 4.24 -13.61
N ARG A 168 0.31 3.50 -13.95
CA ARG A 168 1.61 3.54 -13.27
C ARG A 168 2.40 4.78 -13.64
#